data_AF-A0A453RZG6-F1
#
_entry.id   AF-A0A453RZG6-F1
#
_cell.length_a   1.000
_cell.length_b   1.000
_cell.length_c   1.000
_cell.angle_alpha   90.00
_cell.angle_beta   90.00
_cell.angle_gamma   90.00
#
_symmetry.space_group_name_H-M   'P 1'
#
loop_
_entity.id
_entity.type
_entity.pdbx_description
1 polymer ?
#
loop_
_entity_poly.entity_id
_entity_poly.type
_entity_poly.pdbx_seq_one_letter_code
_entity_poly.pdbx_strand_id
1 'polypeptide(L)'
;MLIANERSLQVLHSKNHTEVGAAVTGTSGGGPYFWCVLFSNGKPNSSFTVEGGVPKTAHPGCFSGNNDECSGAISTGVSAWTLVSATLFALAGAFTL
;
A
#
# COMPACT_ATOMS: atom_id res chain seq x y z
N MET A 1 5.66 -14.98 -11.53
CA MET A 1 5.23 -14.21 -12.71
C MET A 1 3.72 -14.11 -12.68
N LEU A 2 3.15 -12.89 -12.70
CA LEU A 2 1.73 -12.64 -12.44
C LEU A 2 0.79 -13.11 -13.58
N ILE A 3 1.33 -13.28 -14.79
CA ILE A 3 0.59 -13.68 -15.99
C ILE A 3 1.35 -14.83 -16.64
N ALA A 4 0.89 -16.05 -16.45
CA ALA A 4 1.60 -17.24 -16.91
C ALA A 4 1.20 -17.70 -18.32
N ASN A 5 0.00 -17.33 -18.79
CA ASN A 5 -0.53 -17.72 -20.10
C ASN A 5 -1.68 -16.79 -20.57
N GLU A 6 -2.16 -17.01 -21.79
CA GLU A 6 -3.25 -16.24 -22.39
C GLU A 6 -4.57 -16.34 -21.61
N ARG A 7 -4.84 -17.48 -20.97
CA ARG A 7 -6.03 -17.66 -20.13
C ARG A 7 -6.00 -16.73 -18.91
N SER A 8 -4.83 -16.51 -18.32
CA SER A 8 -4.64 -15.52 -17.25
C SER A 8 -4.98 -14.10 -17.71
N LEU A 9 -4.61 -13.73 -18.94
CA LEU A 9 -4.98 -12.43 -19.53
C LEU A 9 -6.48 -12.30 -19.78
N GLN A 10 -7.14 -13.37 -20.22
CA GLN A 10 -8.60 -13.36 -20.44
C GLN A 10 -9.37 -13.11 -19.14
N VAL A 11 -8.91 -13.68 -18.01
CA VAL A 11 -9.50 -13.40 -16.68
C VAL A 11 -9.33 -11.93 -16.30
N LEU A 12 -8.16 -11.34 -16.54
CA LEU A 12 -7.92 -9.91 -16.26
C LEU A 12 -8.76 -8.96 -17.13
N HIS A 13 -8.98 -9.31 -18.40
CA HIS A 13 -9.72 -8.47 -19.35
C HIS A 13 -11.24 -8.72 -19.33
N SER A 14 -11.69 -9.78 -18.67
CA SER A 14 -13.10 -10.14 -18.55
C SER A 14 -13.86 -9.07 -17.75
N LYS A 15 -14.91 -8.52 -18.35
CA LYS A 15 -15.82 -7.57 -17.68
C LYS A 15 -16.93 -8.25 -16.88
N ASN A 16 -16.93 -9.58 -16.80
CA ASN A 16 -17.97 -10.34 -16.10
C ASN A 16 -17.70 -10.50 -14.60
N HIS A 17 -16.53 -10.08 -14.12
CA HIS A 17 -16.21 -10.12 -12.70
C HIS A 17 -16.80 -8.89 -12.00
N THR A 18 -17.55 -9.10 -10.93
CA THR A 18 -18.16 -8.05 -10.11
C THR A 18 -17.42 -7.83 -8.79
N GLU A 19 -16.52 -8.73 -8.44
CA GLU A 19 -15.75 -8.69 -7.20
C GLU A 19 -14.29 -9.11 -7.46
N VAL A 20 -13.36 -8.44 -6.76
CA VAL A 20 -11.93 -8.74 -6.79
C VAL A 20 -11.42 -8.81 -5.35
N GLY A 21 -10.67 -9.87 -5.05
CA GLY A 21 -9.96 -10.05 -3.79
C GLY A 21 -8.46 -10.11 -4.05
N ALA A 22 -7.65 -9.51 -3.17
CA ALA A 22 -6.21 -9.60 -3.23
C ALA A 22 -5.64 -9.96 -1.85
N ALA A 23 -4.69 -10.88 -1.83
CA ALA A 23 -3.89 -11.21 -0.67
C ALA A 23 -2.41 -11.11 -1.04
N VAL A 24 -1.62 -10.62 -0.10
CA VAL A 24 -0.17 -10.64 -0.20
C VAL A 24 0.39 -11.35 1.02
N THR A 25 1.46 -12.11 0.82
CA THR A 25 2.29 -12.60 1.91
C THR A 25 3.74 -12.31 1.61
N GLY A 26 4.53 -11.99 2.63
CA GLY A 26 5.93 -11.59 2.49
C GLY A 26 6.64 -11.61 3.83
N THR A 27 7.96 -11.49 3.80
CA THR A 27 8.82 -11.39 4.97
C THR A 27 8.98 -9.93 5.40
N SER A 28 8.92 -9.68 6.72
CA SER A 28 9.08 -8.35 7.31
C SER A 28 10.38 -7.66 6.85
N GLY A 29 10.26 -6.66 5.99
CA GLY A 29 11.36 -5.73 5.66
C GLY A 29 12.17 -6.01 4.40
N GLY A 30 11.79 -6.98 3.56
CA GLY A 30 12.47 -7.22 2.27
C GLY A 30 11.92 -8.47 1.61
N GLY A 31 11.54 -8.37 0.32
CA GLY A 31 10.83 -9.41 -0.42
C GLY A 31 11.53 -10.79 -0.46
N PRO A 32 10.86 -11.81 -1.00
CA PRO A 32 9.80 -11.73 -2.02
C PRO A 32 8.37 -11.64 -1.47
N TYR A 33 7.53 -10.88 -2.18
CA TYR A 33 6.09 -10.82 -1.93
C TYR A 33 5.36 -11.77 -2.87
N PHE A 34 4.50 -12.61 -2.31
CA PHE A 34 3.60 -13.47 -3.06
C PHE A 34 2.23 -12.84 -3.09
N TRP A 35 1.76 -12.55 -4.30
CA TRP A 35 0.44 -11.98 -4.54
C TRP A 35 -0.50 -13.07 -5.03
N CYS A 36 -1.67 -13.16 -4.40
CA CYS A 36 -2.80 -13.94 -4.87
C CYS A 36 -3.93 -12.97 -5.20
N VAL A 37 -4.41 -12.98 -6.45
CA VAL A 37 -5.53 -12.15 -6.90
C VAL A 37 -6.64 -13.08 -7.37
N LEU A 38 -7.84 -12.88 -6.83
CA LEU A 38 -9.02 -13.68 -7.10
C LEU A 38 -10.10 -12.81 -7.72
N PHE A 39 -10.78 -13.35 -8.73
CA PHE A 39 -11.89 -12.69 -9.41
C PHE A 39 -13.16 -13.51 -9.22
N SER A 40 -14.27 -12.85 -8.94
CA SER A 40 -15.57 -13.51 -8.76
C SER A 40 -16.69 -12.72 -9.43
N ASN A 41 -17.73 -13.44 -9.83
CA ASN A 41 -19.03 -12.92 -10.25
C ASN A 41 -20.16 -13.35 -9.29
N GLY A 42 -19.77 -13.78 -8.09
CA GLY A 42 -20.65 -14.29 -7.05
C GLY A 42 -21.45 -13.20 -6.33
N LYS A 43 -22.00 -13.55 -5.18
CA LYS A 43 -22.78 -12.62 -4.37
C LYS A 43 -21.86 -11.64 -3.63
N PRO A 44 -22.14 -10.33 -3.71
CA PRO A 44 -21.41 -9.30 -2.96
C PRO A 44 -21.18 -9.68 -1.50
N ASN A 45 -19.96 -9.48 -1.00
CA ASN A 45 -19.54 -9.74 0.38
C ASN A 45 -19.47 -11.22 0.80
N SER A 46 -19.63 -12.17 -0.13
CA SER A 46 -19.55 -13.61 0.18
C SER A 46 -18.61 -14.40 -0.74
N SER A 47 -18.05 -13.75 -1.75
CA SER A 47 -17.17 -14.42 -2.72
C SER A 47 -15.82 -14.83 -2.16
N PHE A 48 -15.35 -14.20 -1.07
CA PHE A 48 -14.04 -14.48 -0.50
C PHE A 48 -14.15 -14.66 1.01
N THR A 49 -13.68 -15.80 1.50
CA THR A 49 -13.58 -16.10 2.93
C THR A 49 -12.12 -16.01 3.34
N VAL A 50 -11.86 -15.33 4.47
CA VAL A 50 -10.52 -15.30 5.04
C VAL A 50 -10.37 -16.48 5.99
N GLU A 51 -9.47 -17.41 5.67
CA GLU A 51 -9.14 -18.51 6.56
C GLU A 51 -8.00 -18.08 7.49
N GLY A 52 -8.27 -18.02 8.80
CA GLY A 52 -7.23 -17.79 9.82
C GLY A 52 -6.64 -16.38 9.88
N GLY A 53 -7.29 -15.37 9.27
CA GLY A 53 -6.81 -13.98 9.25
C GLY A 53 -7.94 -12.95 9.41
N VAL A 54 -7.55 -11.69 9.65
CA VAL A 54 -8.50 -10.56 9.69
C VAL A 54 -8.43 -9.81 8.36
N PRO A 55 -9.53 -9.72 7.60
CA PRO A 55 -9.56 -8.90 6.39
C PRO A 55 -9.27 -7.44 6.74
N LYS A 56 -8.33 -6.83 6.03
CA LYS A 56 -8.08 -5.40 6.12
C LYS A 56 -9.01 -4.67 5.16
N THR A 57 -9.75 -3.69 5.65
CA THR A 57 -10.51 -2.76 4.81
C THR A 57 -9.52 -1.95 3.98
N ALA A 58 -9.44 -2.23 2.68
CA ALA A 58 -8.62 -1.44 1.77
C ALA A 58 -9.29 -0.06 1.57
N HIS A 59 -8.58 1.01 1.93
CA HIS A 59 -9.00 2.37 1.59
C HIS A 59 -8.50 2.70 0.18
N PRO A 60 -9.23 3.49 -0.63
CA PRO A 60 -8.75 3.91 -1.94
C PRO A 60 -7.32 4.46 -1.87
N GLY A 61 -6.40 3.86 -2.65
CA GLY A 61 -4.99 4.27 -2.73
C GLY A 61 -4.05 3.74 -1.64
N CYS A 62 -4.52 2.88 -0.72
CA CYS A 62 -3.72 2.47 0.44
C CYS A 62 -3.69 0.93 0.62
N PHE A 63 -2.53 0.32 0.36
CA PHE A 63 -2.26 -1.09 0.70
C PHE A 63 -0.79 -1.25 1.11
N SER A 64 -0.54 -1.55 2.39
CA SER A 64 0.79 -1.96 2.87
C SER A 64 0.85 -3.47 2.97
N GLY A 65 1.76 -4.10 2.22
CA GLY A 65 1.88 -5.55 2.17
C GLY A 65 2.44 -6.19 3.43
N ASN A 66 2.96 -5.40 4.37
CA ASN A 66 3.57 -5.88 5.60
C ASN A 66 2.65 -5.73 6.84
N ASN A 67 1.34 -5.58 6.60
CA ASN A 67 0.32 -5.33 7.62
C ASN A 67 0.52 -4.02 8.42
N ASP A 68 1.40 -3.14 7.97
CA ASP A 68 1.60 -1.83 8.56
C ASP A 68 0.39 -0.93 8.29
N GLU A 69 0.14 0.02 9.20
CA GLU A 69 -0.85 1.06 8.93
C GLU A 69 -0.39 1.91 7.75
N CYS A 70 -1.23 1.98 6.72
CA CYS A 70 -0.95 2.75 5.51
C CYS A 70 -0.88 4.27 5.78
N SER A 71 -1.23 4.71 6.99
CA SER A 71 -1.20 6.08 7.49
C SER A 71 0.16 6.49 8.07
N GLY A 72 1.16 5.61 8.09
CA GLY A 72 2.46 5.84 8.75
C GLY A 72 3.39 6.87 8.09
N ALA A 73 3.02 7.43 6.93
CA ALA A 73 3.75 8.55 6.35
C ALA A 73 3.44 9.84 7.14
N ILE A 74 4.06 9.99 8.30
CA ILE A 74 4.20 11.30 8.93
C ILE A 74 5.04 12.13 7.97
N SER A 75 4.41 12.99 7.16
CA SER A 75 5.13 14.03 6.47
C SER A 75 5.64 15.00 7.54
N THR A 76 6.80 14.74 8.13
CA THR A 76 7.57 15.79 8.79
C THR A 76 8.05 16.71 7.67
N GLY A 77 7.14 17.55 7.17
CA GLY A 77 7.30 18.43 6.01
C GLY A 77 8.29 19.57 6.24
N VAL A 78 9.16 19.44 7.23
CA VAL A 78 10.26 20.35 7.49
C VAL A 78 11.51 19.65 7.01
N SER A 79 11.95 20.03 5.81
CA SER A 79 13.24 19.55 5.31
C SER A 79 14.35 19.95 6.29
N ALA A 80 15.35 19.09 6.46
CA ALA A 80 16.51 19.41 7.30
C ALA A 80 17.15 20.76 6.90
N TRP A 81 17.08 21.11 5.62
CA TRP A 81 17.50 22.41 5.09
C TRP A 81 16.70 23.59 5.65
N THR A 82 15.39 23.43 5.89
CA THR A 82 14.56 24.46 6.50
C THR A 82 14.98 24.72 7.94
N LEU A 83 15.33 23.66 8.70
CA LEU A 83 15.84 23.79 10.06
C LEU A 83 17.23 24.44 10.10
N VAL A 84 18.13 24.04 9.19
CA VAL A 84 19.47 24.62 9.07
C VAL A 84 19.41 26.10 8.68
N SER A 85 18.53 26.47 7.75
CA SER A 85 18.34 27.88 7.40
C SER A 85 17.81 28.68 8.58
N ALA A 86 16.79 28.17 9.29
CA ALA A 86 16.21 28.85 10.45
C ALA A 86 17.24 29.08 11.58
N THR A 87 18.12 28.11 11.85
CA THR A 87 19.18 28.27 12.86
C THR A 87 20.25 29.26 12.40
N LEU A 88 20.63 29.26 11.13
CA LEU A 88 21.58 30.24 10.58
C LEU A 88 21.03 31.67 10.66
N PHE A 89 19.76 31.88 10.30
CA PHE A 89 19.11 33.20 10.42
C PHE A 89 19.01 33.67 11.88
N ALA A 90 18.68 32.77 12.82
CA ALA A 90 18.61 33.10 14.24
C ALA A 90 19.99 33.48 14.81
N LEU A 91 21.03 32.75 14.44
CA LEU A 91 22.41 33.06 14.86
C LEU A 91 22.87 34.39 14.27
N ALA A 92 22.64 34.63 12.97
CA ALA A 92 23.00 35.90 12.34
C ALA A 92 22.31 37.09 13.02
N GLY A 93 21.01 37.00 13.33
CA GLY A 93 20.27 38.04 14.04
C GLY A 93 20.79 38.32 15.45
N ALA A 94 21.31 37.31 16.15
CA ALA A 94 21.89 37.46 17.48
C ALA A 94 23.27 38.14 17.47
N PHE A 95 24.00 38.11 16.35
CA PHE A 95 25.28 38.81 16.18
C PHE A 95 25.14 40.24 15.62
N THR A 96 23.93 40.64 15.22
CA THR A 96 23.64 41.99 14.69
C THR A 96 22.94 42.93 15.67
N LEU A 97 22.82 42.54 16.95
CA LEU A 97 22.29 43.39 18.03
C LEU A 97 23.39 43.83 18.99
#